data_AF-A0A529LWL7-F1
#
_entry.id   AF-A0A529LWL7-F1
#
_cell.length_a   1.000
_cell.length_b   1.000
_cell.length_c   1.000
_cell.angle_alpha   90.00
_cell.angle_beta   90.00
_cell.angle_gamma   90.00
#
_symmetry.space_group_name_H-M   'P 1'
#
loop_
_entity.id
_entity.type
_entity.pdbx_description
1 polymer ?
#
loop_
_entity_poly.entity_id
_entity_poly.type
_entity_poly.pdbx_seq_one_letter_code
_entity_poly.pdbx_strand_id
1 'polypeptide(L)'
;FDVRVDGDLEVQRVAAIGYPGDKIGVVALDREGLVSCCCLVNGTFSPFIAPLENWTSMPLSMQAQIDVTGYARLLLAALRNAGHMLDR
;
A
#
# COMPACT_ATOMS: atom_id res chain seq x y z
N PHE A 1 1.92 4.20 -6.24
CA PHE A 1 3.23 3.87 -5.63
C PHE A 1 3.48 2.37 -5.71
N ASP A 2 4.69 1.92 -5.42
CA ASP A 2 5.07 0.51 -5.22
C ASP A 2 6.13 0.43 -4.10
N VAL A 3 5.78 -0.18 -2.97
CA VAL A 3 6.63 -0.21 -1.77
C VAL A 3 6.79 -1.62 -1.20
N ARG A 4 7.96 -1.89 -0.60
CA ARG A 4 8.14 -3.08 0.23
C ARG A 4 7.41 -2.92 1.56
N VAL A 5 6.95 -4.03 2.10
CA VAL A 5 6.33 -4.10 3.41
C VAL A 5 7.21 -4.96 4.30
N ASP A 6 7.91 -4.30 5.21
CA ASP A 6 8.69 -5.00 6.24
C ASP A 6 7.83 -5.22 7.49
N GLY A 7 7.90 -6.41 8.08
CA GLY A 7 7.22 -6.76 9.33
C GLY A 7 5.75 -7.16 9.23
N ASP A 8 5.17 -7.29 8.03
CA ASP A 8 3.89 -7.98 7.83
C ASP A 8 4.12 -9.47 7.56
N LEU A 9 3.37 -10.36 8.20
CA LEU A 9 3.63 -11.81 8.11
C LEU A 9 3.30 -12.37 6.73
N GLU A 10 2.32 -11.78 6.04
CA GLU A 10 1.77 -12.34 4.81
C GLU A 10 2.21 -11.53 3.59
N VAL A 11 2.24 -10.20 3.72
CA VAL A 11 2.47 -9.30 2.58
C VAL A 11 3.93 -8.86 2.53
N GLN A 12 4.58 -9.00 1.38
CA GLN A 12 5.94 -8.46 1.17
C GLN A 12 5.96 -7.12 0.41
N ARG A 13 4.91 -6.83 -0.35
CA ARG A 13 4.86 -5.67 -1.24
C ARG A 13 3.44 -5.23 -1.51
N VAL A 14 3.24 -3.92 -1.62
CA VAL A 14 1.96 -3.31 -1.97
C VAL A 14 2.17 -2.18 -2.97
N ALA A 15 1.30 -2.14 -3.97
CA ALA A 15 1.29 -1.12 -5.01
C ALA A 15 -0.12 -0.54 -5.18
N ALA A 16 -0.17 0.73 -5.59
CA ALA A 16 -1.43 1.41 -5.87
C ALA A 16 -1.34 2.28 -7.13
N ILE A 17 -2.42 2.29 -7.91
CA ILE A 17 -2.59 3.07 -9.15
C ILE A 17 -3.89 3.86 -9.06
N GLY A 18 -3.80 5.18 -9.23
CA GLY A 18 -4.97 6.06 -9.32
C GLY A 18 -5.69 5.96 -10.66
N TYR A 19 -7.01 5.96 -10.62
CA TYR A 19 -7.92 6.00 -11.77
C TYR A 19 -8.80 7.27 -11.69
N PRO A 20 -9.40 7.70 -12.82
CA PRO A 20 -10.39 8.77 -12.81
C PRO A 20 -11.55 8.49 -11.85
N GLY A 21 -12.10 9.57 -11.26
CA GLY A 21 -13.26 9.47 -10.36
C GLY A 21 -12.94 8.97 -8.95
N ASP A 22 -11.76 9.35 -8.42
CA ASP A 22 -11.33 9.06 -7.03
C ASP A 22 -11.28 7.56 -6.71
N LYS A 23 -10.94 6.76 -7.72
CA LYS A 23 -10.80 5.30 -7.62
C LYS A 23 -9.32 4.96 -7.59
N ILE A 24 -8.92 4.06 -6.70
CA ILE A 24 -7.53 3.63 -6.58
C ILE A 24 -7.51 2.11 -6.60
N GLY A 25 -6.81 1.54 -7.57
CA GLY A 25 -6.53 0.10 -7.59
C GLY A 25 -5.37 -0.20 -6.67
N VAL A 26 -5.51 -1.19 -5.80
CA VAL A 26 -4.46 -1.65 -4.88
C VAL A 26 -4.20 -3.13 -5.11
N VAL A 27 -2.92 -3.49 -5.18
CA VAL A 27 -2.45 -4.87 -5.28
C VAL A 27 -1.45 -5.13 -4.15
N ALA A 28 -1.64 -6.22 -3.42
CA ALA A 28 -0.68 -6.74 -2.45
C ALA A 28 -0.16 -8.10 -2.90
N LEU A 29 1.13 -8.33 -2.68
CA LEU A 29 1.79 -9.59 -2.97
C LEU A 29 2.17 -10.31 -1.67
N ASP A 30 1.94 -11.62 -1.62
CA ASP A 30 2.38 -12.48 -0.52
C ASP A 30 3.91 -12.65 -0.51
N ARG A 31 4.46 -13.40 0.46
CA ARG A 31 5.91 -13.66 0.59
C ARG A 31 6.51 -14.43 -0.59
N GLU A 32 5.70 -15.20 -1.30
CA GLU A 32 6.08 -15.95 -2.51
C GLU A 32 6.03 -15.08 -3.78
N GLY A 33 5.43 -13.89 -3.69
CA GLY A 33 5.32 -12.93 -4.78
C GLY A 33 4.05 -13.11 -5.61
N LEU A 34 3.10 -13.90 -5.14
CA LEU A 34 1.79 -14.08 -5.74
C LEU A 34 0.83 -13.00 -5.25
N VAL A 35 -0.20 -12.72 -6.04
CA VAL A 35 -1.23 -11.75 -5.67
C VAL A 35 -2.07 -12.29 -4.52
N SER A 36 -1.98 -11.67 -3.34
CA SER A 36 -2.79 -12.00 -2.16
C SER A 36 -4.03 -11.12 -2.06
N CYS A 37 -3.98 -9.90 -2.60
CA CYS A 37 -5.11 -8.98 -2.66
C CYS A 37 -5.05 -8.16 -3.95
N CYS A 38 -6.21 -7.98 -4.58
CA CYS A 38 -6.43 -7.01 -5.63
C CYS A 38 -7.80 -6.39 -5.43
N CYS A 39 -7.86 -5.10 -5.14
CA CYS A 39 -9.11 -4.40 -4.84
C CYS A 39 -9.13 -2.99 -5.43
N LEU A 40 -10.34 -2.45 -5.57
CA LEU A 40 -10.58 -1.06 -5.91
C LEU A 40 -11.08 -0.35 -4.66
N VAL A 41 -10.36 0.67 -4.21
CA VAL A 41 -10.74 1.53 -3.09
C VAL A 41 -11.09 2.93 -3.58
N ASN A 42 -11.74 3.72 -2.72
CA ASN A 42 -12.07 5.13 -3.00
C ASN A 42 -11.23 6.07 -2.10
N GLY A 43 -11.50 7.38 -2.17
CA GLY A 43 -10.78 8.39 -1.39
C GLY A 43 -10.85 8.26 0.14
N THR A 44 -11.63 7.32 0.70
CA THR A 44 -11.56 7.01 2.14
C THR A 44 -10.19 6.47 2.58
N PHE A 45 -9.44 5.87 1.65
CA PHE A 45 -8.08 5.36 1.90
C PHE A 45 -6.98 6.40 1.65
N SER A 46 -7.33 7.60 1.19
CA SER A 46 -6.38 8.68 0.91
C SER A 46 -5.42 9.01 2.07
N PRO A 47 -5.84 9.01 3.35
CA PRO A 47 -4.90 9.24 4.47
C PRO A 47 -3.76 8.22 4.57
N PHE A 48 -3.98 6.98 4.09
CA PHE A 48 -2.97 5.92 4.07
C PHE A 48 -2.15 5.92 2.78
N ILE A 49 -2.74 6.36 1.67
CA ILE A 49 -2.14 6.34 0.33
C ILE A 49 -1.29 7.57 0.06
N ALA A 50 -1.76 8.77 0.44
CA ALA A 50 -1.08 10.02 0.13
C ALA A 50 0.38 10.09 0.66
N PRO A 51 0.71 9.59 1.87
CA PRO A 51 2.10 9.54 2.32
C PRO A 51 3.00 8.65 1.45
N LEU A 52 2.48 7.51 0.98
CA LEU A 52 3.20 6.55 0.12
C LEU A 52 3.41 7.09 -1.30
N GLU A 53 2.39 7.78 -1.82
CA GLU A 53 2.46 8.51 -3.08
C GLU A 53 3.47 9.65 -3.00
N ASN A 54 3.38 10.51 -1.98
CA ASN A 54 4.31 11.60 -1.74
C ASN A 54 5.75 11.09 -1.66
N TRP A 55 6.01 10.04 -0.87
CA TRP A 55 7.32 9.41 -0.77
C TRP A 55 7.84 8.93 -2.14
N THR A 56 7.00 8.26 -2.93
CA THR A 56 7.38 7.75 -4.26
C THR A 56 7.72 8.88 -5.24
N SER A 57 7.12 10.06 -5.08
CA SER A 57 7.41 11.24 -5.91
C SER A 57 8.70 11.98 -5.53
N MET A 58 9.30 11.67 -4.36
CA MET A 58 10.53 12.31 -3.92
C MET A 58 11.74 11.82 -4.73
N PRO A 59 12.82 12.62 -4.84
CA PRO A 59 14.11 12.13 -5.33
C PRO A 59 14.59 10.92 -4.53
N LEU A 60 15.28 10.00 -5.19
CA LEU A 60 15.78 8.76 -4.56
C LEU A 60 16.64 9.02 -3.32
N SER A 61 17.40 10.12 -3.30
CA SER A 61 18.19 10.52 -2.14
C SER A 61 17.34 10.83 -0.90
N MET A 62 16.14 11.37 -1.07
CA MET A 62 15.18 11.59 0.01
C MET A 62 14.42 10.31 0.37
N GLN A 63 14.05 9.49 -0.62
CA GLN A 63 13.42 8.18 -0.37
C GLN A 63 14.29 7.30 0.52
N ALA A 64 15.62 7.31 0.32
CA ALA A 64 16.56 6.55 1.14
C ALA A 64 16.67 7.03 2.60
N GLN A 65 16.26 8.27 2.89
CA GLN A 65 16.37 8.88 4.22
C GLN A 65 15.04 8.85 5.00
N ILE A 66 13.92 8.69 4.30
CA ILE A 66 12.58 8.76 4.90
C ILE A 66 11.98 7.35 4.93
N ASP A 67 11.73 6.84 6.13
CA ASP A 67 11.04 5.56 6.31
C ASP A 67 9.53 5.71 6.08
N VAL A 68 9.00 4.87 5.19
CA VAL A 68 7.59 4.84 4.82
C VAL A 68 6.89 3.54 5.28
N THR A 69 7.62 2.64 5.93
CA THR A 69 7.14 1.31 6.36
C THR A 69 5.91 1.42 7.26
N GLY A 70 5.87 2.41 8.15
CA GLY A 70 4.71 2.66 9.01
C GLY A 70 3.42 2.93 8.23
N TYR A 71 3.49 3.72 7.16
CA TYR A 71 2.33 4.02 6.31
C TYR A 71 1.89 2.81 5.49
N ALA A 72 2.85 2.00 5.01
CA ALA A 72 2.52 0.77 4.30
C ALA A 72 1.75 -0.21 5.21
N ARG A 73 2.19 -0.37 6.46
CA ARG A 73 1.47 -1.20 7.45
C ARG A 73 0.08 -0.66 7.78
N LEU A 74 -0.07 0.65 7.92
CA LEU A 74 -1.37 1.28 8.17
C LEU A 74 -2.34 1.07 6.99
N LEU A 75 -1.85 1.14 5.76
CA LEU A 75 -2.67 0.83 4.58
C LEU A 75 -3.15 -0.63 4.61
N LEU A 76 -2.26 -1.59 4.88
CA LEU A 76 -2.65 -3.01 4.97
C LEU A 76 -3.66 -3.27 6.09
N ALA A 77 -3.46 -2.66 7.26
CA ALA A 77 -4.41 -2.75 8.36
C ALA A 77 -5.79 -2.17 7.98
N ALA A 78 -5.82 -1.04 7.27
CA ALA A 78 -7.06 -0.45 6.77
C ALA A 78 -7.77 -1.37 5.75
N LEU A 79 -7.02 -2.00 4.84
CA LEU A 79 -7.56 -2.94 3.85
C LEU A 79 -8.15 -4.20 4.50
N ARG A 80 -7.43 -4.75 5.48
CA ARG A 80 -7.90 -5.86 6.34
C ARG A 80 -9.19 -5.51 7.07
N ASN A 81 -9.21 -4.38 7.78
CA ASN A 81 -10.39 -3.89 8.48
C ASN A 81 -11.60 -3.64 7.57
N ALA A 82 -11.36 -3.31 6.29
CA ALA A 82 -12.41 -3.13 5.28
C ALA A 82 -12.85 -4.44 4.59
N GLY A 83 -12.25 -5.58 4.95
CA GLY A 83 -12.55 -6.88 4.37
C GLY A 83 -11.98 -7.09 2.96
N HIS A 84 -11.01 -6.27 2.53
CA HIS A 84 -10.32 -6.45 1.25
C HIS A 84 -9.23 -7.51 1.29
N MET A 85 -8.79 -7.89 2.50
CA MET A 85 -7.77 -8.89 2.77
C MET A 85 -8.28 -9.82 3.87
N LEU A 86 -7.80 -11.06 3.90
CA LEU A 86 -8.12 -11.95 5.01
C LEU A 86 -7.45 -11.44 6.30
N ASP A 87 -8.22 -11.39 7.39
CA ASP A 87 -7.67 -11.18 8.73
C ASP A 87 -7.02 -12.48 9.20
N ARG A 88 -5.71 -12.46 9.42
CA ARG A 88 -4.98 -13.57 10.05
C ARG A 88 -3.91 -13.03 10.99
#